data_AF-A0A8A3PKG0-F1
#
_entry.id   AF-A0A8A3PKG0-F1
#
_cell.length_a   1.000
_cell.length_b   1.000
_cell.length_c   1.000
_cell.angle_alpha   90.00
_cell.angle_beta   90.00
_cell.angle_gamma   90.00
#
_symmetry.space_group_name_H-M   'P 1'
#
loop_
_entity.id
_entity.type
_entity.pdbx_description
1 polymer ?
#
loop_
_entity_poly.entity_id
_entity_poly.type
_entity_poly.pdbx_seq_one_letter_code
_entity_poly.pdbx_strand_id
1 'polypeptide(L)'
;MRRTSCPRFSIAWLFSDTSASFNHLGSRAADCSITYHGIAEEMAIKQGIAERREYAWRDHWLLVGPKENPAGLPLDGANSLTIYALFSQLFMACDEDSTNIRFLSRYDKSAANIKESFIWTAIGQTPWADPRSRTWLSVEPEIREKMSIVKAGTDDADDPLLNPAHILVGTRGKNITMAHKFADIV
;
A
#
# COMPACT_ATOMS: atom_id res chain seq x y z
N MET A 1 16.02 27.39 -2.53
CA MET A 1 16.76 26.28 -3.17
C MET A 1 17.81 25.77 -2.17
N ARG A 2 17.59 24.62 -1.51
CA ARG A 2 18.63 24.01 -0.68
C ARG A 2 19.70 23.42 -1.61
N ARG A 3 20.91 23.98 -1.60
CA ARG A 3 22.07 23.37 -2.27
C ARG A 3 22.49 22.15 -1.45
N THR A 4 22.14 20.96 -1.90
CA THR A 4 22.62 19.71 -1.32
C THR A 4 24.03 19.46 -1.84
N SER A 5 25.03 19.48 -0.96
CA SER A 5 26.46 19.31 -1.28
C SER A 5 26.84 17.87 -1.67
N CYS A 6 25.95 17.14 -2.34
CA CYS A 6 26.17 15.74 -2.67
C CYS A 6 27.01 15.63 -3.96
N PRO A 7 28.16 14.92 -3.95
CA PRO A 7 28.86 14.59 -5.18
C PRO A 7 27.96 13.77 -6.10
N ARG A 8 28.25 13.76 -7.41
CA ARG A 8 27.50 12.94 -8.39
C ARG A 8 27.51 11.47 -7.95
N PHE A 9 26.34 10.85 -7.98
CA PHE A 9 26.17 9.44 -7.64
C PHE A 9 25.22 8.79 -8.64
N SER A 10 25.24 7.46 -8.66
CA SER A 10 24.33 6.63 -9.45
C SER A 10 23.54 5.73 -8.52
N ILE A 11 22.29 5.46 -8.86
CA ILE A 11 21.40 4.59 -8.09
C ILE A 11 21.16 3.32 -8.90
N ALA A 12 21.27 2.17 -8.24
CA ALA A 12 20.79 0.90 -8.75
C ALA A 12 19.59 0.44 -7.91
N TRP A 13 18.56 -0.08 -8.58
CA TRP A 13 17.33 -0.52 -7.94
C TRP A 13 17.26 -2.05 -7.91
N LEU A 14 16.91 -2.60 -6.75
CA LEU A 14 16.52 -4.00 -6.59
C LEU A 14 15.02 -4.05 -6.33
N PHE A 15 14.25 -4.45 -7.33
CA PHE A 15 12.80 -4.58 -7.19
C PHE A 15 12.46 -5.91 -6.53
N SER A 16 11.78 -5.86 -5.38
CA SER A 16 11.45 -7.04 -4.58
C SER A 16 10.24 -6.77 -3.68
N ASP A 17 9.73 -7.79 -3.01
CA ASP A 17 8.70 -7.60 -1.98
C ASP A 17 9.26 -6.96 -0.69
N THR A 18 8.37 -6.60 0.23
CA THR A 18 8.74 -5.93 1.49
C THR A 18 9.70 -6.76 2.34
N SER A 19 9.53 -8.09 2.38
CA SER A 19 10.39 -8.96 3.19
C SER A 19 11.77 -9.12 2.58
N ALA A 20 11.84 -9.29 1.26
CA ALA A 20 13.06 -9.32 0.49
C ALA A 20 13.86 -8.02 0.63
N SER A 21 13.18 -6.87 0.71
CA SER A 21 13.82 -5.56 0.91
C SER A 21 14.65 -5.52 2.21
N PHE A 22 14.14 -6.07 3.33
CA PHE A 22 14.91 -6.16 4.58
C PHE A 22 16.04 -7.19 4.49
N ASN A 23 15.83 -8.30 3.77
CA ASN A 23 16.89 -9.27 3.52
C ASN A 23 18.05 -8.65 2.72
N HIS A 24 17.76 -7.78 1.76
CA HIS A 24 18.78 -7.06 1.00
C HIS A 24 19.62 -6.12 1.87
N LEU A 25 19.01 -5.45 2.86
CA LEU A 25 19.76 -4.69 3.87
C LEU A 25 20.63 -5.62 4.72
N GLY A 26 20.06 -6.69 5.26
CA GLY A 26 20.76 -7.62 6.16
C GLY A 26 21.93 -8.37 5.51
N SER A 27 21.79 -8.69 4.22
CA SER A 27 22.79 -9.38 3.38
C SER A 27 23.81 -8.45 2.70
N ARG A 28 23.70 -7.13 2.90
CA ARG A 28 24.56 -6.11 2.25
C ARG A 28 24.40 -6.00 0.73
N ALA A 29 23.27 -6.47 0.20
CA ALA A 29 22.92 -6.34 -1.21
C ALA A 29 22.41 -4.93 -1.55
N ALA A 30 21.82 -4.23 -0.58
CA ALA A 30 21.35 -2.85 -0.72
C ALA A 30 21.84 -1.98 0.44
N ASP A 31 22.05 -0.69 0.14
CA ASP A 31 22.40 0.33 1.13
C ASP A 31 21.16 0.97 1.77
N CYS A 32 20.07 1.10 1.00
CA CYS A 32 18.78 1.59 1.45
C CYS A 32 17.65 0.64 1.01
N SER A 33 16.54 0.63 1.76
CA SER A 33 15.27 0.05 1.34
C SER A 33 14.16 1.08 1.43
N ILE A 34 13.16 0.98 0.56
CA ILE A 34 11.97 1.83 0.61
C ILE A 34 10.76 0.93 0.78
N THR A 35 10.00 1.15 1.84
CA THR A 35 8.84 0.33 2.20
C THR A 35 7.70 1.18 2.74
N TYR A 36 6.53 0.59 2.93
CA TYR A 36 5.31 1.24 3.44
C TYR A 36 4.69 0.44 4.60
N HIS A 37 5.50 -0.34 5.32
CA HIS A 37 5.03 -1.30 6.33
C HIS A 37 5.62 -0.97 7.70
N GLY A 38 5.04 0.03 8.37
CA GLY A 38 5.56 0.62 9.61
C GLY A 38 6.03 -0.39 10.67
N ILE A 39 5.23 -1.42 10.98
CA ILE A 39 5.61 -2.43 11.98
C ILE A 39 6.86 -3.22 11.57
N ALA A 40 7.01 -3.57 10.29
CA ALA A 40 8.16 -4.34 9.82
C ALA A 40 9.42 -3.47 9.78
N GLU A 41 9.25 -2.19 9.46
CA GLU A 41 10.31 -1.18 9.51
C GLU A 41 10.82 -0.96 10.93
N GLU A 42 9.92 -0.84 11.91
CA GLU A 42 10.29 -0.76 13.32
C GLU A 42 11.04 -2.00 13.79
N MET A 43 10.62 -3.18 13.35
CA MET A 43 11.34 -4.42 13.67
C MET A 43 12.72 -4.44 13.05
N ALA A 44 12.88 -3.97 11.81
CA ALA A 44 14.19 -3.87 11.16
C ALA A 44 15.14 -2.95 11.93
N ILE A 45 14.63 -1.83 12.48
CA ILE A 45 15.41 -0.95 13.37
C ILE A 45 15.78 -1.68 14.67
N LYS A 46 14.80 -2.29 15.36
CA LYS A 46 15.05 -2.98 16.64
C LYS A 46 16.00 -4.18 16.51
N GLN A 47 15.99 -4.86 15.37
CA GLN A 47 16.88 -5.99 15.08
C GLN A 47 18.27 -5.54 14.58
N GLY A 48 18.50 -4.23 14.42
CA GLY A 48 19.77 -3.71 13.92
C GLY A 48 20.03 -4.02 12.44
N ILE A 49 18.98 -4.30 11.66
CA ILE A 49 19.06 -4.45 10.21
C ILE A 49 19.17 -3.07 9.55
N ALA A 50 18.40 -2.10 10.07
CA ALA A 50 18.47 -0.70 9.71
C ALA A 50 18.86 0.15 10.94
N GLU A 51 19.52 1.29 10.72
CA GLU A 51 19.87 2.26 11.77
C GLU A 51 19.08 3.56 11.68
N ARG A 52 18.48 3.82 10.53
CA ARG A 52 17.74 5.06 10.28
C ARG A 52 16.49 4.75 9.48
N ARG A 53 15.40 5.41 9.82
CA ARG A 53 14.12 5.38 9.12
C ARG A 53 13.66 6.82 8.94
N GLU A 54 13.45 7.23 7.70
CA GLU A 54 12.98 8.57 7.36
C GLU A 54 11.70 8.49 6.54
N TYR A 55 10.83 9.48 6.74
CA TYR A 55 9.61 9.61 5.97
C TYR A 55 9.95 10.10 4.56
N ALA A 56 9.61 9.31 3.54
CA ALA A 56 10.05 9.56 2.17
C ALA A 56 8.95 10.26 1.34
N TRP A 57 7.75 9.66 1.25
CA TRP A 57 6.63 10.28 0.55
C TRP A 57 5.29 9.71 1.01
N ARG A 58 4.22 10.41 0.61
CA ARG A 58 2.82 10.02 0.84
C ARG A 58 2.24 9.52 -0.46
N ASP A 59 1.60 8.37 -0.41
CA ASP A 59 0.69 7.92 -1.44
C ASP A 59 -0.68 7.62 -0.82
N HIS A 60 -1.70 7.44 -1.64
CA HIS A 60 -3.07 7.24 -1.19
C HIS A 60 -3.71 6.05 -1.92
N TRP A 61 -4.28 5.14 -1.15
CA TRP A 61 -5.09 4.06 -1.71
C TRP A 61 -6.43 4.60 -2.19
N LEU A 62 -6.96 3.99 -3.25
CA LEU A 62 -8.26 4.32 -3.83
C LEU A 62 -9.20 3.13 -3.69
N LEU A 63 -10.44 3.39 -3.28
CA LEU A 63 -11.55 2.49 -3.54
C LEU A 63 -12.12 2.83 -4.91
N VAL A 64 -12.11 1.85 -5.81
CA VAL A 64 -12.60 1.98 -7.18
C VAL A 64 -13.70 0.96 -7.44
N GLY A 65 -14.63 1.31 -8.34
CA GLY A 65 -15.73 0.45 -8.74
C GLY A 65 -16.28 0.81 -10.12
N PRO A 66 -17.19 -0.01 -10.68
CA PRO A 66 -17.85 0.28 -11.95
C PRO A 66 -18.57 1.64 -11.92
N LYS A 67 -18.56 2.39 -13.03
CA LYS A 67 -19.28 3.67 -13.18
C LYS A 67 -20.78 3.54 -12.93
N GLU A 68 -21.35 2.38 -13.26
CA GLU A 68 -22.76 2.05 -13.06
C GLU A 68 -23.11 1.92 -11.56
N ASN A 69 -22.10 1.75 -10.70
CA ASN A 69 -22.22 1.65 -9.25
C ASN A 69 -23.34 0.69 -8.79
N PRO A 70 -23.30 -0.60 -9.19
CA PRO A 70 -24.36 -1.54 -8.87
C PRO A 70 -24.52 -1.78 -7.36
N ALA A 71 -23.45 -1.57 -6.58
CA ALA A 71 -23.46 -1.64 -5.12
C ALA A 71 -24.10 -0.42 -4.44
N GLY A 72 -24.53 0.59 -5.19
CA GLY A 72 -25.20 1.77 -4.65
C GLY A 72 -24.34 2.57 -3.67
N LEU A 73 -23.01 2.48 -3.77
CA LEU A 73 -22.11 3.19 -2.87
C LEU A 73 -22.24 4.70 -3.09
N PRO A 74 -22.21 5.53 -2.04
CA PRO A 74 -22.27 6.96 -2.21
C PRO A 74 -21.05 7.44 -3.00
N LEU A 75 -21.32 7.96 -4.20
CA LEU A 75 -20.34 8.67 -5.01
C LEU A 75 -20.26 10.10 -4.48
N ASP A 76 -19.07 10.68 -4.51
CA ASP A 76 -18.69 12.02 -4.03
C ASP A 76 -18.06 12.08 -2.62
N GLY A 77 -16.90 12.75 -2.59
CA GLY A 77 -16.11 13.09 -1.40
C GLY A 77 -16.77 14.07 -0.43
N ALA A 78 -18.09 14.20 -0.47
CA ALA A 78 -18.91 14.99 0.45
C ALA A 78 -19.51 14.14 1.60
N ASN A 79 -19.50 12.81 1.49
CA ASN A 79 -19.95 11.94 2.56
C ASN A 79 -18.80 11.59 3.51
N SER A 80 -18.97 11.95 4.78
CA SER A 80 -18.11 11.65 5.93
C SER A 80 -17.95 10.15 6.24
N LEU A 81 -18.41 9.28 5.35
CA LEU A 81 -18.35 7.84 5.55
C LEU A 81 -16.90 7.36 5.53
N THR A 82 -16.59 6.60 6.57
CA THR A 82 -15.31 5.92 6.71
C THR A 82 -15.20 4.83 5.65
N ILE A 83 -13.97 4.45 5.33
CA ILE A 83 -13.73 3.32 4.41
C ILE A 83 -14.41 2.03 4.89
N TYR A 84 -14.48 1.84 6.21
CA TYR A 84 -15.15 0.69 6.83
C TYR A 84 -16.67 0.69 6.59
N ALA A 85 -17.30 1.87 6.63
CA ALA A 85 -18.72 2.00 6.31
C ALA A 85 -19.01 1.65 4.84
N LEU A 86 -18.13 2.08 3.92
CA LEU A 86 -18.24 1.74 2.50
C LEU A 86 -18.05 0.24 2.26
N PHE A 87 -17.07 -0.40 2.89
CA PHE A 87 -16.86 -1.84 2.77
C PHE A 87 -18.03 -2.63 3.38
N SER A 88 -18.65 -2.13 4.45
CA SER A 88 -19.85 -2.75 5.04
C SER A 88 -21.05 -2.66 4.09
N GLN A 89 -21.27 -1.52 3.44
CA GLN A 89 -22.31 -1.36 2.42
C GLN A 89 -22.06 -2.26 1.21
N LEU A 90 -20.81 -2.32 0.75
CA LEU A 90 -20.42 -3.20 -0.35
C LEU A 90 -20.69 -4.66 -0.01
N PHE A 91 -20.39 -5.08 1.22
CA PHE A 91 -20.68 -6.43 1.70
C PHE A 91 -22.18 -6.73 1.65
N MET A 92 -23.02 -5.85 2.20
CA MET A 92 -24.47 -6.02 2.18
C MET A 92 -25.00 -6.12 0.75
N ALA A 93 -24.54 -5.26 -0.16
CA ALA A 93 -24.92 -5.33 -1.57
C ALA A 93 -24.46 -6.64 -2.26
N CYS A 94 -23.27 -7.15 -1.92
CA CYS A 94 -22.79 -8.43 -2.43
C CYS A 94 -23.58 -9.63 -1.86
N ASP A 95 -24.09 -9.54 -0.63
CA ASP A 95 -24.92 -10.59 -0.02
C ASP A 95 -26.33 -10.61 -0.65
N GLU A 96 -26.91 -9.44 -0.88
CA GLU A 96 -28.21 -9.26 -1.53
C GLU A 96 -28.20 -9.70 -3.01
N ASP A 97 -27.17 -9.33 -3.77
CA ASP A 97 -27.00 -9.74 -5.18
C ASP A 97 -25.60 -10.33 -5.45
N SER A 98 -25.37 -11.51 -4.88
CA SER A 98 -24.11 -12.25 -5.08
C SER A 98 -23.88 -12.70 -6.53
N THR A 99 -24.88 -12.59 -7.41
CA THR A 99 -24.74 -12.92 -8.83
C THR A 99 -24.06 -11.79 -9.61
N ASN A 100 -24.49 -10.54 -9.40
CA ASN A 100 -24.02 -9.40 -10.19
C ASN A 100 -23.02 -8.52 -9.44
N ILE A 101 -23.03 -8.52 -8.11
CA ILE A 101 -22.19 -7.62 -7.29
C ILE A 101 -21.15 -8.47 -6.55
N ARG A 102 -19.87 -8.18 -6.80
CA ARG A 102 -18.75 -8.91 -6.19
C ARG A 102 -17.57 -7.99 -5.94
N PHE A 103 -16.92 -8.18 -4.79
CA PHE A 103 -15.59 -7.65 -4.55
C PHE A 103 -14.53 -8.60 -5.11
N LEU A 104 -13.53 -8.03 -5.80
CA LEU A 104 -12.43 -8.78 -6.39
C LEU A 104 -11.15 -8.47 -5.62
N SER A 105 -10.74 -9.41 -4.76
CA SER A 105 -9.46 -9.30 -4.04
C SER A 105 -8.29 -9.56 -4.99
N ARG A 106 -7.14 -8.94 -4.76
CA ARG A 106 -5.91 -9.29 -5.48
C ARG A 106 -5.42 -10.69 -5.12
N TYR A 107 -5.54 -11.06 -3.84
CA TYR A 107 -5.11 -12.36 -3.28
C TYR A 107 -3.68 -12.77 -3.67
N ASP A 108 -2.77 -11.79 -3.72
CA ASP A 108 -1.39 -11.97 -4.19
C ASP A 108 -0.33 -11.65 -3.11
N LYS A 109 -0.74 -11.44 -1.84
CA LYS A 109 0.11 -11.03 -0.71
C LYS A 109 0.86 -9.70 -0.92
N SER A 110 0.48 -8.92 -1.92
CA SER A 110 1.01 -7.57 -2.11
C SER A 110 0.58 -6.63 -0.98
N ALA A 111 1.20 -5.45 -0.90
CA ALA A 111 0.78 -4.39 0.01
C ALA A 111 -0.70 -4.04 -0.11
N ALA A 112 -1.19 -3.95 -1.35
CA ALA A 112 -2.59 -3.69 -1.64
C ALA A 112 -3.47 -4.82 -1.10
N ASN A 113 -3.05 -6.08 -1.27
CA ASN A 113 -3.78 -7.23 -0.73
C ASN A 113 -3.77 -7.29 0.81
N ILE A 114 -2.64 -6.98 1.45
CA ILE A 114 -2.57 -6.88 2.92
C ILE A 114 -3.49 -5.75 3.40
N LYS A 115 -3.49 -4.61 2.71
CA LYS A 115 -4.27 -3.45 3.09
C LYS A 115 -5.77 -3.67 2.93
N GLU A 116 -6.22 -4.19 1.79
CA GLU A 116 -7.63 -4.53 1.60
C GLU A 116 -8.07 -5.61 2.60
N SER A 117 -7.20 -6.59 2.90
CA SER A 117 -7.50 -7.65 3.87
C SER A 117 -7.67 -7.10 5.29
N PHE A 118 -6.83 -6.13 5.67
CA PHE A 118 -6.97 -5.42 6.94
C PHE A 118 -8.33 -4.69 7.04
N ILE A 119 -8.75 -3.99 5.99
CA ILE A 119 -10.03 -3.25 5.99
C ILE A 119 -11.21 -4.24 6.11
N TRP A 120 -11.18 -5.34 5.36
CA TRP A 120 -12.20 -6.39 5.43
C TRP A 120 -12.25 -7.07 6.79
N THR A 121 -11.10 -7.47 7.35
CA THR A 121 -11.05 -8.10 8.68
C THR A 121 -11.49 -7.15 9.78
N ALA A 122 -11.24 -5.84 9.66
CA ALA A 122 -11.71 -4.84 10.61
C ALA A 122 -13.25 -4.77 10.70
N ILE A 123 -13.97 -5.12 9.64
CA ILE A 123 -15.44 -5.25 9.64
C ILE A 123 -15.94 -6.69 9.84
N GLY A 124 -15.04 -7.61 10.21
CA GLY A 124 -15.36 -9.00 10.50
C GLY A 124 -15.60 -9.88 9.28
N GLN A 125 -15.15 -9.46 8.09
CA GLN A 125 -15.37 -10.17 6.83
C GLN A 125 -14.07 -10.63 6.17
N THR A 126 -14.14 -11.72 5.42
CA THR A 126 -12.98 -12.31 4.71
C THR A 126 -13.38 -12.77 3.31
N PRO A 127 -13.64 -11.85 2.36
CA PRO A 127 -14.19 -12.20 1.04
C PRO A 127 -13.27 -13.06 0.17
N TRP A 128 -11.96 -13.08 0.44
CA TRP A 128 -11.02 -14.00 -0.23
C TRP A 128 -11.21 -15.47 0.21
N ALA A 129 -11.89 -15.73 1.32
CA ALA A 129 -12.17 -17.08 1.79
C ALA A 129 -13.43 -17.69 1.14
N ASP A 130 -14.25 -16.90 0.41
CA ASP A 130 -15.37 -17.46 -0.35
C ASP A 130 -14.82 -18.29 -1.53
N PRO A 131 -15.20 -19.58 -1.67
CA PRO A 131 -14.79 -20.42 -2.80
C PRO A 131 -15.14 -19.85 -4.18
N ARG A 132 -16.10 -18.91 -4.25
CA ARG A 132 -16.55 -18.23 -5.48
C ARG A 132 -15.81 -16.92 -5.73
N SER A 133 -14.84 -16.57 -4.89
CA SER A 133 -14.03 -15.35 -5.03
C SER A 133 -13.14 -15.44 -6.27
N ARG A 134 -13.18 -14.41 -7.12
CA ARG A 134 -12.30 -14.28 -8.29
C ARG A 134 -11.25 -13.23 -7.99
N THR A 135 -10.03 -13.45 -8.49
CA THR A 135 -8.94 -12.48 -8.33
C THR A 135 -9.12 -11.30 -9.28
N TRP A 136 -8.80 -10.10 -8.79
CA TRP A 136 -8.64 -8.89 -9.60
C TRP A 136 -7.76 -9.10 -10.85
N LEU A 137 -6.76 -9.98 -10.77
CA LEU A 137 -5.82 -10.25 -11.87
C LEU A 137 -6.46 -11.00 -13.05
N SER A 138 -7.66 -11.56 -12.86
CA SER A 138 -8.41 -12.28 -13.91
C SER A 138 -9.33 -11.38 -14.73
N VAL A 139 -9.39 -10.08 -14.42
CA VAL A 139 -10.28 -9.11 -15.07
C VAL A 139 -9.63 -8.56 -16.33
N GLU A 140 -10.38 -8.55 -17.43
CA GLU A 140 -9.94 -7.98 -18.71
C GLU A 140 -9.56 -6.49 -18.57
N PRO A 141 -8.50 -6.02 -19.24
CA PRO A 141 -8.05 -4.63 -19.13
C PRO A 141 -9.13 -3.59 -19.44
N GLU A 142 -10.03 -3.89 -20.39
CA GLU A 142 -11.13 -3.00 -20.82
C GLU A 142 -12.11 -2.67 -19.68
N ILE A 143 -12.24 -3.54 -18.69
CA ILE A 143 -13.10 -3.29 -17.52
C ILE A 143 -12.50 -2.19 -16.64
N ARG A 144 -11.17 -2.00 -16.65
CA ARG A 144 -10.50 -0.94 -15.88
C ARG A 144 -10.88 0.45 -16.38
N GLU A 145 -11.13 0.61 -17.68
CA GLU A 145 -11.54 1.90 -18.28
C GLU A 145 -12.98 2.31 -17.91
N LYS A 146 -13.77 1.34 -17.45
CA LYS A 146 -15.14 1.54 -16.97
C LYS A 146 -15.20 1.83 -15.47
N MET A 147 -14.06 1.96 -14.80
CA MET A 147 -14.02 2.24 -13.37
C MET A 147 -14.06 3.73 -13.07
N SER A 148 -14.56 4.05 -11.88
CA SER A 148 -14.55 5.37 -11.28
C SER A 148 -14.03 5.27 -9.85
N ILE A 149 -13.48 6.37 -9.35
CA ILE A 149 -13.04 6.48 -7.97
C ILE A 149 -14.28 6.66 -7.10
N VAL A 150 -14.49 5.75 -6.16
CA VAL A 150 -15.55 5.85 -5.15
C VAL A 150 -15.05 6.64 -3.94
N LYS A 151 -13.82 6.35 -3.49
CA LYS A 151 -13.17 7.10 -2.39
C LYS A 151 -11.66 7.15 -2.59
N ALA A 152 -11.08 8.34 -2.40
CA ALA A 152 -9.65 8.53 -2.29
C ALA A 152 -9.24 8.69 -0.83
N GLY A 153 -8.05 8.23 -0.49
CA GLY A 153 -7.41 8.57 0.78
C GLY A 153 -7.07 10.05 0.89
N THR A 154 -6.86 10.49 2.11
CA THR A 154 -6.49 11.85 2.50
C THR A 154 -5.15 11.86 3.23
N ASP A 155 -4.58 13.05 3.40
CA ASP A 155 -3.31 13.26 4.13
C ASP A 155 -3.45 13.15 5.66
N ASP A 156 -4.64 12.80 6.17
CA ASP A 156 -4.85 12.56 7.60
C ASP A 156 -4.07 11.31 8.04
N ALA A 157 -3.30 11.44 9.13
CA ALA A 157 -2.46 10.37 9.66
C ALA A 157 -3.28 9.16 10.11
N ASP A 158 -4.54 9.37 10.50
CA ASP A 158 -5.45 8.33 10.92
C ASP A 158 -6.30 7.77 9.76
N ASP A 159 -6.15 8.30 8.54
CA ASP A 159 -6.85 7.78 7.37
C ASP A 159 -6.34 6.37 7.03
N PRO A 160 -7.20 5.34 7.09
CA PRO A 160 -6.77 4.00 6.72
C PRO A 160 -6.37 3.92 5.24
N LEU A 161 -6.69 4.86 4.37
CA LEU A 161 -6.23 4.85 2.98
C LEU A 161 -4.88 5.56 2.77
N LEU A 162 -4.31 6.20 3.79
CA LEU A 162 -2.97 6.76 3.70
C LEU A 162 -1.93 5.64 3.56
N ASN A 163 -0.99 5.82 2.63
CA ASN A 163 0.10 4.89 2.35
C ASN A 163 1.46 5.59 2.55
N PRO A 164 1.94 5.69 3.79
CA PRO A 164 3.18 6.39 4.07
C PRO A 164 4.39 5.53 3.72
N ALA A 165 5.20 5.99 2.77
CA ALA A 165 6.45 5.36 2.40
C ALA A 165 7.61 5.90 3.24
N HIS A 166 8.50 5.00 3.66
CA HIS A 166 9.69 5.32 4.43
C HIS A 166 10.91 4.76 3.74
N ILE A 167 12.00 5.51 3.82
CA ILE A 167 13.32 5.01 3.47
C ILE A 167 14.02 4.53 4.74
N LEU A 168 14.64 3.37 4.66
CA LEU A 168 15.48 2.80 5.71
C LEU A 168 16.91 2.74 5.21
N VAL A 169 17.86 3.17 6.05
CA VAL A 169 19.29 3.03 5.81
C VAL A 169 19.79 1.79 6.55
N GLY A 170 20.40 0.87 5.82
CA GLY A 170 20.91 -0.39 6.36
C GLY A 170 22.18 -0.20 7.19
N THR A 171 22.31 -0.92 8.30
CA THR A 171 23.49 -0.88 9.18
C THR A 171 24.75 -1.48 8.54
N ARG A 172 24.58 -2.29 7.50
CA ARG A 172 25.66 -3.08 6.88
C ARG A 172 25.95 -2.68 5.43
N GLY A 173 25.40 -1.56 4.96
CA GLY A 173 25.61 -1.06 3.61
C GLY A 173 27.09 -0.80 3.30
N LYS A 174 27.47 -0.88 2.03
CA LYS A 174 28.82 -0.52 1.58
C LYS A 174 29.00 0.99 1.47
N ASN A 175 27.91 1.72 1.18
CA ASN A 175 27.94 3.16 0.93
C ASN A 175 27.14 3.96 1.97
N ILE A 176 27.23 3.59 3.26
CA ILE A 176 26.41 4.17 4.35
C ILE A 176 26.43 5.71 4.36
N THR A 177 27.60 6.35 4.23
CA THR A 177 27.69 7.82 4.18
C THR A 177 26.88 8.42 3.03
N MET A 178 26.81 7.75 1.88
CA MET A 178 26.00 8.18 0.75
C MET A 178 24.52 7.87 0.99
N ALA A 179 24.20 6.72 1.58
CA ALA A 179 22.85 6.33 1.94
C ALA A 179 22.19 7.33 2.90
N HIS A 180 22.92 7.81 3.91
CA HIS A 180 22.46 8.89 4.79
C HIS A 180 22.18 10.18 4.03
N LYS A 181 23.12 10.62 3.18
CA LYS A 181 22.95 11.83 2.36
C LYS A 181 21.77 11.70 1.39
N PHE A 182 21.53 10.51 0.86
CA PHE A 182 20.39 10.23 0.02
C PHE A 182 19.10 10.36 0.83
N ALA A 183 19.02 9.76 2.02
CA ALA A 183 17.87 9.90 2.90
C ALA A 183 17.60 11.35 3.37
N ASP A 184 18.60 12.23 3.39
CA ASP A 184 18.43 13.65 3.74
C ASP A 184 17.77 14.50 2.63
N ILE A 185 17.73 13.98 1.39
CA ILE A 185 17.23 14.71 0.21
C ILE A 185 15.91 14.15 -0.33
N VAL A 186 15.44 13.03 0.23
CA VAL A 186 14.08 12.52 0.00
C VAL A 186 13.12 13.31 0.88
#